data_AF-A0ABD3GAY1-F1
#
_entry.id   AF-A0ABD3GAY1-F1
#
_cell.length_a   1.000
_cell.length_b   1.000
_cell.length_c   1.000
_cell.angle_alpha   90.00
_cell.angle_beta   90.00
_cell.angle_gamma   90.00
#
_symmetry.space_group_name_H-M   'P 1'
#
loop_
_entity.id
_entity.type
_entity.pdbx_description
1 polymer ?
#
loop_
_entity_poly.entity_id
_entity_poly.type
_entity_poly.pdbx_seq_one_letter_code
_entity_poly.pdbx_strand_id
1 'polypeptide(L)'
;MRNVGLTGGIASGESSVSGELHNRGIPIVDADKIAHDVLKKGTRAWKRVVEIFGREILLESGEVNRPRLGPTEAQAAEQVSCAIKPFIAFAIFWVTFKHWLYGTRVLVLDIPLLYEAKMDWMAKPVVVVWLDRQTQEARILRRDCLPEEQGVVIIGWLLV
;
A
#
# COMPACT_ATOMS: atom_id res chain seq x y z
N MET A 1 -8.10 -22.16 0.35
CA MET A 1 -8.33 -20.72 0.13
C MET A 1 -7.59 -20.30 -1.11
N ARG A 2 -8.22 -19.51 -1.99
CA ARG A 2 -7.61 -18.97 -3.20
C ARG A 2 -7.27 -17.49 -2.95
N ASN A 3 -5.99 -17.17 -3.02
CA ASN A 3 -5.49 -15.82 -2.81
C ASN A 3 -5.35 -15.15 -4.18
N VAL A 4 -6.16 -14.13 -4.44
CA VAL A 4 -6.14 -13.39 -5.70
C VAL A 4 -5.36 -12.11 -5.47
N GLY A 5 -4.28 -11.89 -6.21
CA GLY A 5 -3.60 -10.59 -6.20
C GLY A 5 -4.42 -9.59 -6.98
N LEU A 6 -4.63 -8.41 -6.41
CA LEU A 6 -5.06 -7.23 -7.14
C LEU A 6 -3.87 -6.27 -7.15
N THR A 7 -3.55 -5.77 -8.34
CA THR A 7 -2.53 -4.73 -8.54
C THR A 7 -3.00 -3.81 -9.65
N GLY A 8 -2.58 -2.55 -9.63
CA GLY A 8 -2.88 -1.59 -10.68
C GLY A 8 -1.95 -0.38 -10.60
N GLY A 9 -1.73 0.26 -11.76
CA GLY A 9 -0.99 1.52 -11.79
C GLY A 9 -1.72 2.63 -11.03
N ILE A 10 -1.03 3.72 -10.70
CA ILE A 10 -1.64 4.88 -10.04
C ILE A 10 -2.88 5.37 -10.80
N ALA A 11 -3.96 5.68 -10.09
CA ALA A 11 -5.24 6.13 -10.68
C ALA A 11 -5.95 5.13 -11.64
N SER A 12 -5.48 3.88 -11.72
CA SER A 12 -6.14 2.79 -12.46
C SER A 12 -7.55 2.45 -11.94
N GLY A 13 -7.86 2.86 -10.72
CA GLY A 13 -9.14 2.54 -10.07
C GLY A 13 -9.14 1.20 -9.33
N GLU A 14 -7.96 0.67 -9.00
CA GLU A 14 -7.80 -0.52 -8.17
C GLU A 14 -8.66 -0.48 -6.90
N SER A 15 -8.62 0.63 -6.15
CA SER A 15 -9.43 0.82 -4.93
C SER A 15 -10.94 0.77 -5.18
N SER A 16 -11.40 1.12 -6.40
CA SER A 16 -12.82 0.98 -6.77
C SER A 16 -13.17 -0.47 -7.03
N VAL A 17 -12.26 -1.24 -7.65
CA VAL A 17 -12.42 -2.68 -7.86
C VAL A 17 -12.40 -3.43 -6.53
N SER A 18 -11.48 -3.10 -5.62
CA SER A 18 -11.47 -3.70 -4.29
C SER A 18 -12.71 -3.31 -3.50
N GLY A 19 -13.16 -2.04 -3.52
CA GLY A 19 -14.43 -1.64 -2.90
C GLY A 19 -15.63 -2.47 -3.37
N GLU A 20 -15.76 -2.70 -4.67
CA GLU A 20 -16.86 -3.49 -5.23
C GLU A 20 -16.78 -4.98 -4.85
N LEU A 21 -15.57 -5.56 -4.83
CA LEU A 21 -15.36 -6.94 -4.37
C LEU A 21 -15.71 -7.09 -2.89
N HIS A 22 -15.38 -6.09 -2.07
CA HIS A 22 -15.73 -6.07 -0.66
C HIS A 22 -17.24 -6.04 -0.46
N ASN A 23 -17.96 -5.19 -1.19
CA ASN A 23 -19.43 -5.09 -1.14
C ASN A 23 -20.11 -6.43 -1.51
N ARG A 24 -19.47 -7.25 -2.34
CA ARG A 24 -19.93 -8.60 -2.71
C ARG A 24 -19.60 -9.67 -1.67
N GLY A 25 -19.06 -9.28 -0.52
CA GLY A 25 -18.71 -10.18 0.58
C GLY A 25 -17.37 -10.90 0.41
N ILE A 26 -16.53 -10.47 -0.54
CA ILE A 26 -15.18 -11.03 -0.71
C ILE A 26 -14.24 -10.30 0.25
N PRO A 27 -13.54 -10.99 1.14
CA PRO A 27 -12.60 -10.36 2.05
C PRO A 27 -11.37 -9.85 1.29
N ILE A 28 -10.91 -8.67 1.70
CA ILE A 28 -9.79 -7.96 1.08
C ILE A 28 -8.75 -7.64 2.14
N VAL A 29 -7.51 -7.94 1.79
CA VAL A 29 -6.31 -7.56 2.54
C VAL A 29 -5.68 -6.39 1.81
N ASP A 30 -5.93 -5.19 2.34
CA ASP A 30 -5.38 -3.95 1.83
C ASP A 30 -4.00 -3.70 2.46
N ALA A 31 -2.94 -3.73 1.63
CA ALA A 31 -1.57 -3.51 2.09
C ALA A 31 -1.32 -2.08 2.56
N ASP A 32 -1.96 -1.08 1.97
CA ASP A 32 -1.83 0.32 2.38
C ASP A 32 -2.46 0.54 3.76
N LYS A 33 -3.63 -0.06 3.98
CA LYS A 33 -4.28 -0.06 5.29
C LYS A 33 -3.44 -0.80 6.32
N ILE A 34 -2.85 -1.94 5.98
CA ILE A 34 -1.94 -2.66 6.89
C ILE A 34 -0.69 -1.84 7.19
N ALA A 35 -0.08 -1.23 6.19
CA ALA A 35 1.05 -0.32 6.36
C ALA A 35 0.69 0.84 7.30
N HIS A 36 -0.57 1.29 7.27
CA HIS A 36 -1.08 2.25 8.22
C HIS A 36 -1.27 1.69 9.63
N ASP A 37 -1.89 0.53 9.75
CA ASP A 37 -2.17 -0.08 11.05
C ASP A 37 -0.88 -0.49 11.79
N VAL A 38 0.16 -0.94 11.08
CA VAL A 38 1.44 -1.28 11.72
C VAL A 38 2.19 -0.05 12.24
N LEU A 39 1.86 1.15 11.78
CA LEU A 39 2.45 2.42 12.22
C LEU A 39 1.62 3.13 13.30
N LYS A 40 0.51 2.56 13.76
CA LYS A 40 -0.27 3.14 14.85
C LYS A 40 0.52 3.16 16.16
N LYS A 41 0.27 4.18 16.97
CA LYS A 41 0.95 4.38 18.25
C LYS A 41 0.87 3.12 19.12
N GLY A 42 2.04 2.69 19.61
CA GLY A 42 2.16 1.53 20.51
C GLY A 42 2.40 0.18 19.82
N THR A 43 2.33 0.10 18.49
CA THR A 43 2.72 -1.12 17.76
C THR A 43 4.24 -1.34 17.79
N ARG A 44 4.67 -2.56 17.45
CA ARG A 44 6.10 -2.90 17.35
C ARG A 44 6.81 -2.10 16.25
N ALA A 45 6.17 -1.91 15.10
CA ALA A 45 6.76 -1.12 14.01
C ALA A 45 6.86 0.36 14.41
N TRP A 46 5.85 0.93 15.07
CA TRP A 46 5.92 2.30 15.61
C TRP A 46 7.09 2.49 16.56
N LYS A 47 7.27 1.58 17.53
CA LYS A 47 8.40 1.64 18.47
C LYS A 47 9.73 1.60 17.73
N ARG A 48 9.85 0.72 16.73
CA ARG A 48 11.08 0.60 15.93
C ARG A 48 11.38 1.86 15.12
N VAL A 49 10.36 2.50 14.55
CA VAL A 49 10.53 3.78 13.85
C VAL A 49 10.98 4.88 14.82
N VAL A 50 10.38 4.97 16.00
CA VAL A 50 10.78 5.95 17.03
C VAL A 50 12.20 5.70 17.57
N GLU A 51 12.63 4.43 17.65
CA GLU A 51 14.02 4.09 18.01
C GLU A 51 15.04 4.57 16.97
N ILE A 52 14.69 4.52 15.68
CA ILE A 52 15.62 4.88 14.59
C ILE A 52 15.64 6.40 14.35
N PHE A 53 14.47 7.05 14.36
CA PHE A 53 14.30 8.46 13.95
C PHE A 53 14.00 9.41 15.12
N GLY A 54 14.04 8.91 16.36
CA GLY A 54 13.72 9.71 17.52
C GLY A 54 12.25 10.13 17.58
N ARG A 55 11.97 11.14 18.42
CA ARG A 55 10.61 11.66 18.62
C ARG A 55 10.27 12.79 17.64
N GLU A 56 11.23 13.35 16.92
CA GLU A 56 10.97 14.41 15.92
C GLU A 56 10.04 13.96 14.77
N ILE A 57 9.98 12.65 14.52
CA ILE A 57 9.12 12.07 13.49
C ILE A 57 7.66 11.89 13.94
N LEU A 58 7.36 12.17 15.21
CA LEU A 58 6.02 12.08 15.75
C LEU A 58 5.28 13.42 15.63
N LEU A 59 3.98 13.33 15.37
CA LEU A 59 3.03 14.42 15.58
C LEU A 59 2.83 14.63 17.09
N GLU A 60 2.23 15.76 17.47
CA GLU A 60 1.86 16.04 18.87
C GLU A 60 0.90 14.97 19.44
N SER A 61 0.11 14.32 18.59
CA SER A 61 -0.74 13.17 18.95
C SER A 61 0.07 11.91 19.34
N GLY A 62 1.34 11.86 18.99
CA GLY A 62 2.21 10.69 19.10
C GLY A 62 2.06 9.70 17.94
N GLU A 63 1.36 10.06 16.87
CA GLU A 63 1.35 9.31 15.61
C GLU A 63 2.54 9.67 14.72
N VAL A 64 2.90 8.80 13.78
CA VAL A 64 4.01 9.06 12.86
C VAL A 64 3.62 10.12 11.83
N ASN A 65 4.43 11.17 11.71
CA ASN A 65 4.26 12.25 10.75
C ASN A 65 4.71 11.77 9.35
N ARG A 66 3.76 11.25 8.56
CA ARG A 66 4.01 10.77 7.18
C ARG A 66 4.51 11.85 6.21
N PRO A 67 4.01 13.10 6.24
CA PRO A 67 4.61 14.17 5.45
C PRO A 67 6.10 14.38 5.73
N ARG A 68 6.54 14.22 6.99
CA ARG A 68 7.97 14.26 7.37
C ARG A 68 8.77 13.04 6.97
N LEU A 69 8.11 11.92 6.68
CA LEU A 69 8.70 10.76 6.02
C LEU A 69 8.81 10.93 4.49
N GLY A 70 8.21 12.00 3.95
CA GLY A 70 8.30 12.37 2.54
C GLY A 70 9.68 12.92 2.14
N PRO A 71 9.83 13.43 0.90
CA PRO A 71 11.09 13.53 0.15
C PRO A 71 12.14 14.53 0.69
N THR A 72 12.01 15.00 1.94
CA THR A 72 13.01 15.89 2.54
C THR A 72 14.37 15.19 2.66
N GLU A 73 14.41 13.85 2.80
CA GLU A 73 15.62 13.04 2.68
C GLU A 73 15.29 11.63 2.14
N ALA A 74 15.53 11.38 0.86
CA ALA A 74 15.24 10.08 0.22
C ALA A 74 15.86 8.87 0.96
N GLN A 75 17.03 9.07 1.58
CA GLN A 75 17.70 8.04 2.39
C GLN A 75 16.91 7.69 3.66
N ALA A 76 16.29 8.66 4.33
CA ALA A 76 15.48 8.42 5.51
C ALA A 76 14.21 7.64 5.16
N ALA A 77 13.53 8.00 4.06
CA ALA A 77 12.34 7.30 3.58
C ALA A 77 12.61 5.82 3.25
N GLU A 78 13.77 5.53 2.64
CA GLU A 78 14.18 4.17 2.32
C GLU A 78 14.50 3.35 3.59
N GLN A 79 15.21 3.95 4.56
CA GLN A 79 15.52 3.30 5.84
C GLN A 79 14.25 2.95 6.63
N VAL A 80 13.27 3.86 6.66
CA VAL A 80 11.96 3.63 7.29
C VAL A 80 11.23 2.49 6.60
N SER A 81 11.17 2.54 5.27
CA SER A 81 10.52 1.51 4.45
C SER A 81 11.16 0.14 4.71
N CYS A 82 12.49 0.05 4.74
CA CYS A 82 13.21 -1.18 5.07
C CYS A 82 12.94 -1.67 6.50
N ALA A 83 12.85 -0.77 7.48
CA ALA A 83 12.54 -1.13 8.86
C ALA A 83 11.11 -1.67 9.03
N ILE A 84 10.14 -1.15 8.27
CA ILE A 84 8.72 -1.49 8.41
C ILE A 84 8.30 -2.66 7.51
N LYS A 85 8.92 -2.84 6.33
CA LYS A 85 8.67 -3.95 5.38
C LYS A 85 8.46 -5.31 6.07
N PRO A 86 9.33 -5.79 6.99
CA PRO A 86 9.11 -7.09 7.64
C PRO A 86 7.84 -7.12 8.52
N PHE A 87 7.48 -6.00 9.16
CA PHE A 87 6.25 -5.93 9.96
C PHE A 87 5.00 -5.94 9.09
N ILE A 88 5.03 -5.27 7.93
CA ILE A 88 3.93 -5.31 6.95
C ILE A 88 3.75 -6.73 6.42
N ALA A 89 4.84 -7.36 5.98
CA ALA A 89 4.80 -8.74 5.48
C ALA A 89 4.25 -9.71 6.53
N PHE A 90 4.69 -9.58 7.77
CA PHE A 90 4.17 -10.39 8.87
C PHE A 90 2.68 -10.14 9.14
N ALA A 91 2.24 -8.88 9.12
CA ALA A 91 0.84 -8.52 9.31
C ALA A 91 -0.06 -9.05 8.17
N ILE A 92 0.36 -8.91 6.91
CA ILE A 92 -0.34 -9.48 5.75
C ILE A 92 -0.43 -11.00 5.88
N PHE A 93 0.68 -11.66 6.22
CA PHE A 93 0.71 -13.11 6.43
C PHE A 93 -0.25 -13.53 7.55
N TRP A 94 -0.26 -12.81 8.67
CA TRP A 94 -1.14 -13.10 9.81
C TRP A 94 -2.63 -12.95 9.47
N VAL A 95 -3.00 -11.86 8.78
CA VAL A 95 -4.38 -11.62 8.34
C VAL A 95 -4.82 -12.70 7.34
N THR A 96 -3.93 -13.06 6.41
CA THR A 96 -4.17 -14.15 5.45
C THR A 96 -4.37 -15.47 6.18
N PHE A 97 -3.50 -15.82 7.12
CA PHE A 97 -3.61 -17.03 7.92
C PHE A 97 -4.90 -17.09 8.74
N LYS A 98 -5.34 -15.95 9.29
CA LYS A 98 -6.61 -15.86 10.01
C LYS A 98 -7.81 -16.18 9.12
N HIS A 99 -7.84 -15.67 7.88
CA HIS A 99 -8.89 -16.00 6.91
C HIS A 99 -8.84 -17.46 6.47
N TRP A 100 -7.64 -18.03 6.37
CA TRP A 100 -7.48 -19.46 6.11
C TRP A 100 -8.12 -20.31 7.22
N LEU A 101 -7.91 -19.94 8.49
CA LEU A 101 -8.53 -20.61 9.63
C LEU A 101 -10.07 -20.48 9.67
N TYR A 102 -10.60 -19.34 9.24
CA TYR A 102 -12.06 -19.15 9.12
C TYR A 102 -12.70 -19.91 7.95
N GLY A 103 -11.91 -20.63 7.15
CA GLY A 103 -12.44 -21.39 6.01
C GLY A 103 -12.82 -20.50 4.82
N THR A 104 -12.25 -19.31 4.71
CA THR A 104 -12.48 -18.41 3.57
C THR A 104 -12.09 -19.09 2.26
N ARG A 105 -12.99 -19.06 1.27
CA ARG A 105 -12.74 -19.67 -0.05
C ARG A 105 -11.87 -18.80 -0.95
N VAL A 106 -12.13 -17.49 -0.98
CA VAL A 106 -11.43 -16.51 -1.83
C VAL A 106 -11.02 -15.32 -0.97
N LEU A 107 -9.77 -14.88 -1.11
CA LEU A 107 -9.21 -13.72 -0.44
C LEU A 107 -8.52 -12.85 -1.49
N VAL A 108 -8.79 -11.55 -1.51
CA VAL A 108 -8.14 -10.61 -2.42
C VAL A 108 -7.03 -9.89 -1.68
N LEU A 109 -5.84 -9.84 -2.25
CA LEU A 109 -4.68 -9.13 -1.74
C LEU A 109 -4.50 -7.87 -2.61
N ASP A 110 -4.93 -6.71 -2.09
CA ASP A 110 -4.78 -5.40 -2.73
C ASP A 110 -3.39 -4.86 -2.36
N ILE A 111 -2.43 -5.06 -3.27
CA ILE A 111 -1.01 -4.75 -3.06
C ILE A 111 -0.53 -3.98 -4.29
N PRO A 112 -0.55 -2.63 -4.26
CA PRO A 112 -0.18 -1.79 -5.41
C PRO A 112 1.23 -2.09 -5.95
N LEU A 113 2.17 -2.45 -5.06
CA LEU A 113 3.56 -2.82 -5.37
C LEU A 113 3.82 -4.31 -5.09
N LEU A 114 2.95 -5.18 -5.61
CA LEU A 114 3.00 -6.63 -5.35
C LEU A 114 4.34 -7.25 -5.74
N TYR A 115 4.91 -6.81 -6.87
CA TYR A 115 6.14 -7.36 -7.43
C TYR A 115 7.39 -6.85 -6.69
N GLU A 116 7.40 -5.58 -6.32
CA GLU A 116 8.46 -4.94 -5.54
C GLU A 116 8.53 -5.53 -4.12
N ALA A 117 7.37 -5.91 -3.57
CA ALA A 117 7.26 -6.62 -2.31
C ALA A 117 7.64 -8.10 -2.41
N LYS A 118 7.87 -8.65 -3.62
CA LYS A 118 8.11 -10.08 -3.89
C LYS A 118 7.06 -10.98 -3.23
N MET A 119 5.80 -10.54 -3.26
CA MET A 119 4.66 -11.26 -2.67
C MET A 119 3.83 -12.04 -3.71
N ASP A 120 4.31 -12.09 -4.95
CA ASP A 120 3.72 -12.82 -6.07
C ASP A 120 3.52 -14.32 -5.78
N TRP A 121 4.40 -14.91 -4.96
CA TRP A 121 4.28 -16.31 -4.56
C TRP A 121 3.00 -16.61 -3.76
N MET A 122 2.45 -15.62 -3.04
CA MET A 122 1.22 -15.77 -2.25
C MET A 122 -0.05 -15.49 -3.02
N ALA A 123 0.04 -14.80 -4.16
CA ALA A 123 -1.09 -14.26 -4.92
C ALA A 123 -1.25 -14.97 -6.26
N LYS A 124 -2.18 -15.94 -6.35
CA LYS A 124 -2.44 -16.73 -7.57
C LYS A 124 -3.94 -16.99 -7.77
N PRO A 125 -4.58 -16.43 -8.82
CA PRO A 125 -4.03 -15.58 -9.90
C PRO A 125 -3.80 -14.13 -9.48
N VAL A 126 -3.03 -13.38 -10.28
CA VAL A 126 -2.91 -11.92 -10.17
C VAL A 126 -3.82 -11.27 -11.20
N VAL A 127 -4.62 -10.30 -10.76
CA VAL A 127 -5.53 -9.48 -11.57
C VAL A 127 -4.94 -8.08 -11.62
N VAL A 128 -4.69 -7.60 -12.83
CA VAL A 128 -4.16 -6.25 -13.05
C VAL A 128 -5.29 -5.33 -13.49
N VAL A 129 -5.52 -4.25 -12.76
CA VAL A 129 -6.45 -3.18 -13.17
C VAL A 129 -5.68 -2.23 -14.08
N TRP A 130 -6.10 -2.16 -15.34
CA TRP A 130 -5.45 -1.37 -16.37
C TRP A 130 -6.38 -0.30 -16.93
N LEU A 131 -5.82 0.87 -17.20
CA LEU A 131 -6.45 1.96 -17.93
C LEU A 131 -5.50 2.46 -19.01
N ASP A 132 -6.07 3.07 -20.06
CA ASP A 132 -5.27 3.77 -21.04
C ASP A 132 -4.60 5.01 -20.41
N ARG A 133 -3.44 5.38 -20.95
CA ARG A 133 -2.60 6.46 -20.42
C ARG A 133 -3.32 7.81 -20.38
N GLN A 134 -4.13 8.13 -21.39
CA GLN A 134 -4.82 9.42 -21.45
C GLN A 134 -5.87 9.54 -20.34
N THR A 135 -6.64 8.47 -20.10
CA THR A 135 -7.59 8.39 -18.99
C THR A 135 -6.89 8.41 -17.63
N GLN A 136 -5.73 7.76 -17.52
CA GLN A 136 -4.92 7.76 -16.30
C GLN A 136 -4.41 9.18 -15.96
N GLU A 137 -3.85 9.89 -16.94
CA GLU A 137 -3.39 11.28 -16.81
C GLU A 137 -4.53 12.20 -16.38
N ALA A 138 -5.67 12.15 -17.07
CA ALA A 138 -6.85 12.96 -16.74
C ALA A 138 -7.37 12.71 -15.31
N ARG A 139 -7.29 11.48 -14.82
CA ARG A 139 -7.68 11.14 -13.44
C ARG A 139 -6.71 11.69 -12.40
N ILE A 140 -5.40 11.57 -12.63
CA ILE A 140 -4.38 12.10 -11.72
C ILE A 140 -4.54 13.62 -11.60
N LEU A 141 -4.69 14.31 -12.73
CA LEU A 141 -4.87 15.76 -12.76
C LEU A 141 -6.12 16.22 -12.01
N ARG A 142 -7.24 15.50 -12.17
CA ARG A 142 -8.48 15.79 -11.42
C ARG A 142 -8.36 15.50 -9.93
N ARG A 143 -7.65 14.44 -9.54
CA ARG A 143 -7.53 14.02 -8.13
C ARG A 143 -6.59 14.91 -7.35
N ASP A 144 -5.44 15.23 -7.93
CA ASP A 144 -4.34 15.90 -7.22
C ASP A 144 -4.30 17.42 -7.50
N CYS A 145 -5.28 17.95 -8.28
CA CYS A 145 -5.38 19.36 -8.68
C CYS A 145 -4.07 19.92 -9.29
N LEU A 146 -3.33 19.06 -10.00
CA LEU A 146 -2.03 19.41 -10.56
C LEU A 146 -2.17 20.04 -11.96
N PRO A 147 -1.25 20.95 -12.34
CA PRO A 147 -1.12 21.39 -13.73
C PRO A 147 -0.79 20.20 -14.64
N GLU A 148 -1.31 20.19 -15.88
CA GLU A 148 -1.13 19.09 -16.86
C GLU A 148 0.32 18.61 -16.99
N GLU A 149 1.29 19.52 -16.88
CA GLU A 149 2.72 19.22 -17.00
C GLU A 149 3.27 18.33 -15.87
N GLN A 150 2.69 18.37 -14.67
CA GLN A 150 3.18 17.59 -13.52
C GLN A 150 2.63 16.16 -13.51
N GLY A 151 1.44 15.93 -14.08
CA GLY A 151 0.83 14.60 -14.15
C GLY A 151 1.64 13.62 -15.01
N VAL A 152 2.23 14.10 -16.10
CA VAL A 152 3.09 13.29 -17.00
C VAL A 152 4.40 12.90 -16.34
N VAL A 153 4.97 13.80 -15.53
CA VAL A 153 6.20 13.53 -14.77
C VAL A 153 5.94 12.44 -13.74
N ILE A 154 4.85 12.50 -12.96
CA ILE A 154 4.55 11.49 -11.92
C ILE A 154 4.44 10.08 -12.52
N ILE A 155 3.83 9.93 -13.70
CA ILE A 155 3.72 8.63 -14.38
C ILE A 155 5.09 8.12 -14.84
N GLY A 156 5.96 9.02 -15.34
CA GLY A 156 7.30 8.66 -15.81
C GLY A 156 8.25 8.17 -14.73
N TRP A 157 8.13 8.66 -13.49
CA TRP A 157 8.98 8.28 -12.36
C TRP A 157 8.60 6.93 -11.72
N LEU A 158 7.43 6.39 -12.03
CA LEU A 158 6.91 5.13 -11.46
C LEU A 158 6.98 3.94 -12.43
N LEU A 159 7.38 4.17 -13.68
CA LEU A 159 7.58 3.12 -14.70
C LEU A 159 9.07 2.72 -14.86
N VAL A 160 9.97 3.23 -14.00
CA VAL A 160 11.41 2.92 -14.00
C VAL A 160 11.81 2.23 -12.71
#